data_AF-A0A5K1FQM0-F1
#
_entry.id   AF-A0A5K1FQM0-F1
#
_cell.length_a   1.000
_cell.length_b   1.000
_cell.length_c   1.000
_cell.angle_alpha   90.00
_cell.angle_beta   90.00
_cell.angle_gamma   90.00
#
_symmetry.space_group_name_H-M   'P 1'
#
loop_
_entity.id
_entity.type
_entity.pdbx_description
1 polymer ?
#
loop_
_entity_poly.entity_id
_entity_poly.type
_entity_poly.pdbx_seq_one_letter_code
_entity_poly.pdbx_strand_id
1 'polypeptide(L)' 'AKTDSGMDALLSDVCIGTSAAPTYLPAHCFETRDSQGEPHQFNLIDGGVAANNP' A
#
# COMPACT_ATOMS: atom_id res chain seq x y z
N ALA A 1 -16.59 -5.33 -9.24
CA ALA A 1 -15.89 -4.96 -7.99
C ALA A 1 -16.40 -3.61 -7.54
N LYS A 2 -16.56 -3.35 -6.24
CA LYS A 2 -16.82 -1.98 -5.75
C LYS A 2 -15.50 -1.23 -5.76
N THR A 3 -15.45 -0.07 -6.40
CA THR A 3 -14.30 0.83 -6.35
C THR A 3 -14.34 1.55 -5.01
N ASP A 4 -13.35 1.29 -4.15
CA ASP A 4 -13.14 2.07 -2.93
C ASP A 4 -12.21 3.24 -3.27
N SER A 5 -12.72 4.47 -3.19
CA SER A 5 -11.94 5.69 -3.44
C SER A 5 -10.73 5.83 -2.51
N GLY A 6 -10.76 5.24 -1.31
CA GLY A 6 -9.60 5.22 -0.40
C GLY A 6 -8.50 4.26 -0.86
N MET A 7 -8.76 3.35 -1.80
CA MET A 7 -7.77 2.40 -2.32
C MET A 7 -7.06 2.89 -3.59
N ASP A 8 -7.39 4.08 -4.11
CA ASP A 8 -6.75 4.66 -5.30
C ASP A 8 -5.41 5.32 -4.93
N ALA A 9 -4.41 4.48 -4.68
CA ALA A 9 -3.05 4.90 -4.32
C ALA A 9 -2.18 5.16 -5.57
N LEU A 10 -1.13 5.98 -5.42
CA LEU A 10 -0.14 6.14 -6.48
C LEU A 10 0.54 4.81 -6.78
N LEU A 11 0.79 4.53 -8.06
CA LEU A 11 1.51 3.32 -8.47
C LEU A 11 2.89 3.21 -7.80
N SER A 12 3.57 4.35 -7.58
CA SER A 12 4.85 4.39 -6.86
C SER A 12 4.71 3.88 -5.43
N ASP A 13 3.66 4.26 -4.70
CA ASP A 13 3.44 3.83 -3.31
C ASP A 13 3.18 2.32 -3.24
N VAL A 14 2.40 1.81 -4.18
CA VAL A 14 2.16 0.36 -4.33
C VAL A 14 3.47 -0.39 -4.62
N CYS A 15 4.29 0.12 -5.56
CA CYS A 15 5.57 -0.50 -5.92
C CYS A 15 6.59 -0.48 -4.77
N ILE A 16 6.68 0.62 -4.03
CA ILE A 16 7.58 0.72 -2.88
C ILE A 16 7.11 -0.23 -1.78
N GLY A 17 5.82 -0.21 -1.44
CA GLY A 17 5.23 -1.08 -0.41
C GLY A 17 5.44 -2.56 -0.72
N THR A 18 5.06 -3.01 -1.93
CA THR A 18 5.17 -4.43 -2.31
C THR A 18 6.61 -4.95 -2.37
N SER A 19 7.60 -4.06 -2.49
CA SER A 19 9.02 -4.42 -2.54
C SER A 19 9.74 -4.23 -1.21
N ALA A 20 9.08 -3.71 -0.17
CA ALA A 20 9.70 -3.33 1.11
C ALA A 20 10.01 -4.55 1.99
N ALA A 21 10.98 -5.38 1.55
CA ALA A 21 11.31 -6.66 2.17
C ALA A 21 11.85 -6.46 3.59
N PRO A 22 11.27 -7.13 4.62
CA PRO A 22 11.76 -7.01 5.98
C PRO A 22 13.25 -7.28 6.05
N THR A 23 13.97 -6.47 6.84
CA THR A 23 15.44 -6.47 7.00
C THR A 23 16.25 -5.92 5.83
N TYR A 24 15.68 -5.78 4.63
CA TYR A 24 16.35 -5.19 3.47
C TYR A 24 15.95 -3.72 3.24
N LEU A 25 14.66 -3.42 3.40
CA LEU A 25 14.09 -2.11 3.14
C LEU A 25 13.15 -1.69 4.29
N PRO A 26 13.04 -0.39 4.59
CA PRO A 26 12.10 0.12 5.58
C PRO A 26 10.65 -0.05 5.11
N ALA A 27 9.71 -0.15 6.06
CA ALA A 27 8.28 -0.16 5.76
C ALA A 27 7.83 1.16 5.10
N HIS A 28 6.86 1.08 4.21
CA HIS A 28 6.33 2.25 3.48
C HIS A 28 5.00 2.71 4.09
N CYS A 29 4.94 3.96 4.53
CA CYS A 29 3.79 4.56 5.18
C CYS A 29 3.31 5.76 4.37
N PHE A 30 2.05 5.75 3.95
CA PHE A 30 1.44 6.84 3.18
C PHE A 30 -0.07 6.91 3.43
N GLU A 31 -0.72 7.96 2.91
CA GLU A 31 -2.16 8.17 3.05
C GLU A 31 -2.78 8.51 1.69
N THR A 32 -4.00 8.03 1.47
CA THR A 32 -4.89 8.49 0.39
C THR A 32 -6.08 9.23 0.99
N ARG A 33 -6.94 9.79 0.14
CA ARG A 33 -8.22 10.38 0.56
C ARG A 33 -9.35 9.69 -0.16
N ASP A 34 -10.40 9.37 0.57
CA ASP A 34 -11.61 8.85 -0.04
C ASP A 34 -12.44 9.94 -0.73
N SER A 35 -13.59 9.55 -1.29
CA SER A 35 -14.52 10.46 -1.95
C SER A 35 -15.13 11.54 -1.05
N GLN A 36 -15.10 11.35 0.28
CA GLN A 36 -15.54 12.33 1.27
C GLN A 36 -14.37 13.20 1.77
N GLY A 37 -13.14 12.92 1.32
CA GLY A 37 -11.92 13.60 1.73
C GLY A 37 -11.32 13.06 3.02
N GLU A 38 -11.86 11.96 3.57
CA GLU A 38 -11.37 11.35 4.79
C GLU A 38 -10.05 10.60 4.50
N PRO A 39 -9.04 10.73 5.39
CA PRO A 39 -7.76 10.10 5.18
C PRO A 39 -7.85 8.58 5.38
N HIS A 40 -7.21 7.82 4.49
CA HIS A 40 -7.02 6.39 4.63
C HIS A 40 -5.52 6.08 4.70
N GLN A 41 -5.07 5.53 5.83
CA GLN A 41 -3.66 5.28 6.09
C GLN A 41 -3.25 3.87 5.65
N PHE A 42 -2.13 3.79 4.94
CA PHE A 42 -1.49 2.55 4.54
C PHE A 42 -0.13 2.40 5.23
N ASN A 43 0.13 1.20 5.76
CA ASN A 43 1.40 0.81 6.35
C ASN A 43 1.80 -0.52 5.69
N LEU A 44 2.60 -0.45 4.62
CA LEU A 44 2.89 -1.58 3.74
C LEU A 44 4.32 -2.10 3.93
N ILE A 45 4.45 -3.41 3.74
CA ILE A 45 5.70 -4.17 3.63
C ILE A 45 5.60 -5.10 2.41
N ASP A 46 6.68 -5.79 2.11
CA ASP A 46 6.82 -6.66 0.94
C ASP A 46 5.68 -7.67 0.77
N GLY A 47 5.21 -7.78 -0.48
CA GLY A 47 4.10 -8.66 -0.85
C GLY A 47 4.40 -10.14 -0.63
N GLY A 48 5.67 -10.55 -0.72
CA GLY A 48 6.15 -11.90 -0.42
C GLY A 48 5.95 -12.31 1.05
N VAL A 49 5.76 -11.34 1.97
CA VAL A 49 5.33 -11.62 3.35
C VAL A 49 3.87 -12.06 3.40
N ALA A 50 3.02 -11.49 2.55
CA ALA A 50 1.61 -11.87 2.44
C ALA A 50 1.43 -13.15 1.61
N ALA A 51 2.06 -13.22 0.43
CA ALA A 51 2.09 -14.39 -0.44
C ALA A 51 3.29 -14.32 -1.40
N ASN A 52 4.10 -15.37 -1.42
CA ASN A 52 5.24 -15.49 -2.33
C ASN A 52 4.90 -16.17 -3.67
N ASN A 53 3.69 -16.72 -3.79
CA ASN A 53 3.13 -17.30 -5.01
C ASN A 53 1.64 -16.94 -5.08
N PRO A 54 1.33 -15.68 -5.46
CA PRO A 54 -0.01 -15.11 -5.41
C PRO A 54 -1.01 -15.75 -6.38
#